data_AF-A0A6G1R314-F1
#
_entry.id   AF-A0A6G1R314-F1
#
_cell.length_a   1.000
_cell.length_b   1.000
_cell.length_c   1.000
_cell.angle_alpha   90.00
_cell.angle_beta   90.00
_cell.angle_gamma   90.00
#
_symmetry.space_group_name_H-M   'P 1'
#
loop_
_entity.id
_entity.type
_entity.pdbx_description
1 polymer ?
#
loop_
_entity_poly.entity_id
_entity_poly.type
_entity_poly.pdbx_seq_one_letter_code
_entity_poly.pdbx_strand_id
1 'polypeptide(L)'
;MLCEKSETTIPQLLVDFWEALLVVCSQEEILQELLLRVTSQYVWRISKKQLPDTKPLKTAEDLINSCNHFGLIFPWVTSIMSVASPSDKDYCEDISKLQSLLCSQSVNIDAVLPVLEPLTAAGDVGLTIQVLCSTRVGKYEEAIDQLLRQRPDAAVLYAQCELKDDNRAVWWNKLLPDLCKRARLNGNDCPVLTSSLTETLSVVAMELELSDFLSLLPEDGIAAFFLPHLLHCSQRKVLT
;
A
#
# COMPACT_ATOMS: atom_id res chain seq x y z
N MET A 1 -5.85 1.03 49.32
CA MET A 1 -6.16 1.87 48.14
C MET A 1 -5.67 1.11 46.91
N LEU A 2 -6.59 0.43 46.23
CA LEU A 2 -6.33 -0.33 45.00
C LEU A 2 -7.31 0.19 43.96
N CYS A 3 -6.97 1.29 43.30
CA CYS A 3 -7.66 1.74 42.09
C CYS A 3 -6.84 2.87 41.45
N GLU A 4 -5.70 2.52 40.85
CA GLU A 4 -5.23 3.27 39.70
C GLU A 4 -5.63 2.45 38.47
N LYS A 5 -6.45 3.09 37.63
CA LYS A 5 -6.94 2.57 36.36
C LYS A 5 -5.73 2.37 35.44
N SER A 6 -5.12 1.19 35.44
CA SER A 6 -4.28 0.80 34.32
C SER A 6 -5.18 0.62 33.12
N GLU A 7 -4.98 1.39 32.05
CA GLU A 7 -5.46 1.01 30.73
C GLU A 7 -5.01 -0.42 30.50
N THR A 8 -5.97 -1.34 30.36
CA THR A 8 -5.72 -2.78 30.30
C THR A 8 -4.99 -3.10 29.00
N THR A 9 -3.66 -3.03 29.04
CA THR A 9 -2.79 -3.43 27.93
C THR A 9 -2.98 -4.92 27.71
N ILE A 10 -3.31 -5.32 26.48
CA ILE A 10 -3.46 -6.73 26.12
C ILE A 10 -2.08 -7.38 26.00
N PRO A 11 -1.78 -8.45 26.77
CA PRO A 11 -0.48 -9.12 26.73
C PRO A 11 -0.20 -9.72 25.37
N GLN A 12 1.07 -9.70 24.94
CA GLN A 12 1.51 -10.30 23.67
C GLN A 12 1.16 -11.78 23.59
N LEU A 13 1.25 -12.52 24.70
CA LEU A 13 0.87 -13.94 24.74
C LEU A 13 -0.57 -14.19 24.30
N LEU A 14 -1.49 -13.27 24.59
CA LEU A 14 -2.89 -13.38 24.15
C LEU A 14 -3.04 -13.09 22.66
N VAL A 15 -2.24 -12.14 22.13
CA VAL A 15 -2.18 -11.88 20.69
C VAL A 15 -1.60 -13.08 19.95
N ASP A 16 -0.51 -13.67 20.43
CA ASP A 16 0.09 -14.88 19.86
C ASP A 16 -0.90 -16.05 19.85
N PHE A 17 -1.73 -16.17 20.90
CA PHE A 17 -2.78 -17.17 20.97
C PHE A 17 -3.86 -16.93 19.89
N TRP A 18 -4.30 -15.69 19.68
CA TRP A 18 -5.25 -15.36 18.63
C TRP A 18 -4.66 -15.58 17.23
N GLU A 19 -3.41 -15.21 17.00
CA GLU A 19 -2.68 -15.52 15.76
C GLU A 19 -2.63 -17.03 15.51
N ALA A 20 -2.33 -17.83 16.53
CA ALA A 20 -2.31 -19.30 16.43
C ALA A 20 -3.71 -19.87 16.14
N LEU A 21 -4.76 -19.31 16.76
CA LEU A 21 -6.14 -19.70 16.47
C LEU A 21 -6.53 -19.38 15.03
N LEU A 22 -6.16 -18.21 14.51
CA LEU A 22 -6.41 -17.84 13.11
C LEU A 22 -5.81 -18.88 12.15
N VAL A 23 -4.63 -19.42 12.44
CA VAL A 23 -3.98 -20.43 11.58
C VAL A 23 -4.79 -21.74 11.47
N VAL A 24 -5.54 -22.11 12.52
CA VAL A 24 -6.27 -23.38 12.58
C VAL A 24 -7.79 -23.23 12.46
N CYS A 25 -8.31 -22.00 12.43
CA CYS A 25 -9.75 -21.74 12.43
C CYS A 25 -10.37 -22.09 11.07
N SER A 26 -11.47 -22.85 11.09
CA SER A 26 -12.24 -23.20 9.90
C SER A 26 -13.68 -22.72 9.93
N GLN A 27 -14.13 -22.15 11.07
CA GLN A 27 -15.48 -21.62 11.24
C GLN A 27 -15.51 -20.13 10.91
N GLU A 28 -16.28 -19.75 9.90
CA GLU A 28 -16.27 -18.41 9.33
C GLU A 28 -16.68 -17.31 10.33
N GLU A 29 -17.68 -17.54 11.17
CA GLU A 29 -18.13 -16.59 12.19
C GLU A 29 -17.03 -16.29 13.22
N ILE A 30 -16.37 -17.33 13.71
CA ILE A 30 -15.27 -17.21 14.68
C ILE A 30 -14.05 -16.58 13.99
N LEU A 31 -13.79 -16.92 12.73
CA LEU A 31 -12.70 -16.35 11.95
C LEU A 31 -12.83 -14.83 11.83
N GLN A 32 -14.01 -14.31 11.45
CA GLN A 32 -14.22 -12.86 11.33
C GLN A 32 -14.05 -12.15 12.68
N GLU A 33 -14.56 -12.75 13.77
CA GLU A 33 -14.38 -12.18 15.11
C GLU A 33 -12.90 -12.15 15.52
N LEU A 34 -12.16 -13.22 15.26
CA LEU A 34 -10.72 -13.29 15.55
C LEU A 34 -9.92 -12.30 14.71
N LEU A 35 -10.23 -12.17 13.41
CA LEU A 35 -9.60 -11.19 12.53
C LEU A 35 -9.82 -9.77 13.06
N LEU A 36 -11.06 -9.42 13.41
CA LEU A 36 -11.39 -8.12 13.97
C LEU A 36 -10.65 -7.85 15.28
N ARG A 37 -10.57 -8.84 16.17
CA ARG A 37 -9.85 -8.71 17.46
C ARG A 37 -8.36 -8.47 17.25
N VAL A 38 -7.72 -9.26 16.39
CA VAL A 38 -6.27 -9.12 16.11
C VAL A 38 -5.99 -7.79 15.41
N THR A 39 -6.78 -7.43 14.40
CA THR A 39 -6.68 -6.12 13.74
C THR A 39 -6.83 -4.96 14.73
N SER A 40 -7.82 -5.03 15.63
CA SER A 40 -8.02 -4.01 16.66
C SER A 40 -6.80 -3.83 17.56
N GLN A 41 -6.10 -4.93 17.90
CA GLN A 41 -4.88 -4.83 18.69
C GLN A 41 -3.72 -4.19 17.95
N TYR A 42 -3.46 -4.59 16.70
CA TYR A 42 -2.40 -3.96 15.92
C TYR A 42 -2.68 -2.48 15.72
N VAL A 43 -3.92 -2.12 15.39
CA VAL A 43 -4.32 -0.71 15.25
C VAL A 43 -4.09 0.05 16.56
N TRP A 44 -4.54 -0.51 17.68
CA TRP A 44 -4.35 0.14 18.97
C TRP A 44 -2.87 0.36 19.28
N ARG A 45 -2.02 -0.66 19.13
CA ARG A 45 -0.56 -0.57 19.37
C ARG A 45 0.11 0.45 18.46
N ILE A 46 -0.18 0.41 17.17
CA ILE A 46 0.37 1.36 16.20
C ILE A 46 -0.08 2.79 16.54
N SER A 47 -1.37 2.98 16.84
CA SER A 47 -1.92 4.32 17.18
C SER A 47 -1.33 4.90 18.47
N LYS A 48 -1.03 4.04 19.46
CA LYS A 48 -0.42 4.43 20.74
C LYS A 48 1.10 4.41 20.71
N LYS A 49 1.71 3.97 19.61
CA LYS A 49 3.16 3.70 19.48
C LYS A 49 3.66 2.78 20.61
N GLN A 50 2.86 1.76 20.95
CA GLN A 50 3.16 0.83 22.03
C GLN A 50 3.73 -0.47 21.51
N LEU A 51 4.87 -0.86 22.07
CA LEU A 51 5.53 -2.12 21.76
C LEU A 51 4.87 -3.29 22.50
N PRO A 52 4.96 -4.51 21.94
CA PRO A 52 4.57 -5.70 22.67
C PRO A 52 5.42 -5.85 23.94
N ASP A 53 4.79 -6.31 25.01
CA ASP A 53 5.42 -6.54 26.32
C ASP A 53 6.42 -7.70 26.31
N THR A 54 6.22 -8.68 25.41
CA THR A 54 7.19 -9.74 25.12
C THR A 54 7.46 -9.83 23.62
N LYS A 55 8.54 -10.52 23.23
CA LYS A 55 8.81 -10.79 21.81
C LYS A 55 7.66 -11.64 21.20
N PRO A 56 7.06 -11.23 20.08
CA PRO A 56 6.05 -12.03 19.38
C PRO A 56 6.59 -13.41 18.98
N LEU A 57 5.75 -14.43 19.02
CA LEU A 57 6.16 -15.80 18.66
C LEU A 57 6.34 -16.00 17.15
N LYS A 58 5.57 -15.28 16.35
CA LYS A 58 5.62 -15.33 14.89
C LYS A 58 5.83 -13.95 14.30
N THR A 59 6.60 -13.89 13.22
CA THR A 59 6.69 -12.71 12.36
C THR A 59 5.52 -12.68 11.35
N ALA A 60 5.31 -11.54 10.69
CA ALA A 60 4.36 -11.40 9.60
C ALA A 60 4.62 -12.44 8.49
N GLU A 61 5.90 -12.69 8.17
CA GLU A 61 6.30 -13.70 7.19
C GLU A 61 5.96 -15.12 7.67
N ASP A 62 6.18 -15.43 8.95
CA ASP A 62 5.78 -16.73 9.50
C ASP A 62 4.27 -16.94 9.41
N LEU A 63 3.47 -15.88 9.62
CA LEU A 63 2.00 -15.93 9.53
C LEU A 63 1.52 -16.11 8.09
N ILE A 64 2.09 -15.36 7.13
CA ILE A 64 1.81 -15.50 5.69
C ILE A 64 2.09 -16.93 5.23
N ASN A 65 3.18 -17.53 5.70
CA ASN A 65 3.54 -18.91 5.35
C ASN A 65 2.74 -19.97 6.13
N SER A 66 1.95 -19.58 7.14
CA SER A 66 1.17 -20.50 7.98
C SER A 66 -0.25 -20.74 7.48
N CYS A 67 -0.94 -19.74 6.91
CA CYS A 67 -2.30 -19.88 6.41
C CYS A 67 -2.68 -18.79 5.39
N ASN A 68 -3.81 -18.95 4.71
CA ASN A 68 -4.33 -18.01 3.70
C ASN A 68 -5.07 -16.79 4.29
N HIS A 69 -5.18 -16.70 5.63
CA HIS A 69 -5.76 -15.56 6.32
C HIS A 69 -4.78 -14.38 6.46
N PHE A 70 -3.55 -14.54 5.97
CA PHE A 70 -2.55 -13.49 5.87
C PHE A 70 -2.07 -13.38 4.42
N GLY A 71 -2.16 -12.18 3.84
CA GLY A 71 -1.75 -11.85 2.48
C GLY A 71 -0.35 -11.26 2.38
N LEU A 72 0.11 -11.07 1.15
CA LEU A 72 1.47 -10.60 0.87
C LEU A 72 1.74 -9.18 1.36
N ILE A 73 3.00 -8.93 1.69
CA ILE A 73 3.54 -7.59 1.95
C ILE A 73 4.01 -6.99 0.62
N PHE A 74 3.47 -5.83 0.29
CA PHE A 74 3.77 -5.11 -0.94
C PHE A 74 4.95 -4.14 -0.79
N PRO A 75 5.89 -4.10 -1.75
CA PRO A 75 7.07 -3.21 -1.70
C PRO A 75 6.74 -1.71 -1.60
N TRP A 76 5.62 -1.28 -2.19
CA TRP A 76 5.21 0.13 -2.15
C TRP A 76 4.88 0.60 -0.72
N VAL A 77 4.40 -0.30 0.14
CA VAL A 77 4.17 -0.02 1.57
C VAL A 77 5.50 0.19 2.29
N THR A 78 6.46 -0.71 2.08
CA THR A 78 7.80 -0.57 2.64
C THR A 78 8.48 0.71 2.19
N SER A 79 8.27 1.14 0.94
CA SER A 79 8.80 2.41 0.43
C SER A 79 8.28 3.61 1.22
N ILE A 80 6.96 3.69 1.45
CA ILE A 80 6.33 4.76 2.24
C ILE A 80 6.88 4.76 3.67
N MET A 81 6.95 3.58 4.29
CA MET A 81 7.39 3.39 5.67
C MET A 81 8.90 3.59 5.88
N SER A 82 9.73 3.34 4.87
CA SER A 82 11.20 3.48 4.97
C SER A 82 11.68 4.91 5.17
N VAL A 83 10.87 5.88 4.73
CA VAL A 83 11.11 7.32 4.88
C VAL A 83 10.53 7.85 6.20
N ALA A 84 9.75 7.03 6.91
CA ALA A 84 9.25 7.38 8.24
C ALA A 84 10.41 7.48 9.25
N SER A 85 10.16 8.23 10.33
CA SER A 85 11.20 8.62 11.28
C SER A 85 11.86 7.40 11.96
N PRO A 86 13.12 7.50 12.43
CA PRO A 86 13.79 6.38 13.10
C PRO A 86 13.07 5.87 14.36
N SER A 87 12.18 6.66 14.97
CA SER A 87 11.30 6.22 16.07
C SER A 87 10.17 5.28 15.63
N ASP A 88 9.94 5.15 14.32
CA ASP A 88 8.89 4.31 13.75
C ASP A 88 9.39 2.87 13.47
N LYS A 89 10.69 2.61 13.67
CA LYS A 89 11.31 1.30 13.45
C LYS A 89 10.87 0.23 14.44
N ASP A 90 10.43 0.61 15.63
CA ASP A 90 10.16 -0.36 16.70
C ASP A 90 8.81 -1.09 16.52
N TYR A 91 7.87 -0.53 15.74
CA TYR A 91 6.55 -1.14 15.46
C TYR A 91 6.34 -1.57 14.00
N CYS A 92 7.42 -1.66 13.22
CA CYS A 92 7.40 -2.17 11.84
C CYS A 92 6.76 -3.57 11.73
N GLU A 93 6.88 -4.39 12.76
CA GLU A 93 6.32 -5.73 12.79
C GLU A 93 4.79 -5.71 12.85
N ASP A 94 4.20 -4.92 13.75
CA ASP A 94 2.73 -4.80 13.86
C ASP A 94 2.13 -4.17 12.59
N ILE A 95 2.85 -3.25 11.93
CA ILE A 95 2.44 -2.71 10.62
C ILE A 95 2.45 -3.80 9.56
N SER A 96 3.49 -4.61 9.51
CA SER A 96 3.63 -5.71 8.54
C SER A 96 2.55 -6.77 8.75
N LYS A 97 2.23 -7.10 10.01
CA LYS A 97 1.13 -8.01 10.37
C LYS A 97 -0.25 -7.42 10.07
N LEU A 98 -0.45 -6.12 10.28
CA LEU A 98 -1.68 -5.44 9.91
C LEU A 98 -1.87 -5.42 8.39
N GLN A 99 -0.80 -5.11 7.64
CA GLN A 99 -0.81 -5.16 6.19
C GLN A 99 -1.17 -6.57 5.69
N SER A 100 -0.53 -7.62 6.22
CA SER A 100 -0.83 -8.98 5.79
C SER A 100 -2.29 -9.37 6.07
N LEU A 101 -2.86 -8.96 7.20
CA LEU A 101 -4.30 -9.15 7.46
C LEU A 101 -5.18 -8.45 6.42
N LEU A 102 -4.92 -7.16 6.13
CA LEU A 102 -5.72 -6.37 5.18
C LEU A 102 -5.58 -6.87 3.73
N CYS A 103 -4.42 -7.43 3.39
CA CYS A 103 -4.15 -8.05 2.10
C CYS A 103 -4.75 -9.47 1.96
N SER A 104 -5.30 -10.04 3.03
CA SER A 104 -5.89 -11.39 3.00
C SER A 104 -7.22 -11.41 2.26
N GLN A 105 -7.58 -12.56 1.69
CA GLN A 105 -8.90 -12.77 1.08
C GLN A 105 -10.00 -12.96 2.13
N SER A 106 -9.63 -13.22 3.38
CA SER A 106 -10.57 -13.59 4.44
C SER A 106 -11.09 -12.38 5.21
N VAL A 107 -10.39 -11.25 5.19
CA VAL A 107 -10.86 -10.04 5.88
C VAL A 107 -11.97 -9.34 5.08
N ASN A 108 -13.09 -9.10 5.75
CA ASN A 108 -14.09 -8.15 5.28
C ASN A 108 -13.65 -6.72 5.61
N ILE A 109 -13.23 -5.96 4.60
CA ILE A 109 -12.72 -4.59 4.78
C ILE A 109 -13.81 -3.66 5.36
N ASP A 110 -15.06 -3.79 4.95
CA ASP A 110 -16.15 -2.93 5.43
C ASP A 110 -16.37 -3.09 6.95
N ALA A 111 -16.18 -4.31 7.47
CA ALA A 111 -16.26 -4.58 8.90
C ALA A 111 -15.06 -4.03 9.70
N VAL A 112 -13.91 -3.88 9.04
CA VAL A 112 -12.65 -3.45 9.66
C VAL A 112 -12.44 -1.93 9.57
N LEU A 113 -13.07 -1.24 8.62
CA LEU A 113 -12.95 0.22 8.44
C LEU A 113 -13.14 1.04 9.74
N PRO A 114 -14.15 0.78 10.61
CA PRO A 114 -14.31 1.52 11.86
C PRO A 114 -13.13 1.33 12.82
N VAL A 115 -12.51 0.14 12.79
CA VAL A 115 -11.35 -0.18 13.63
C VAL A 115 -10.09 0.53 13.14
N LEU A 116 -9.98 0.79 11.84
CA LEU A 116 -8.83 1.48 11.24
C LEU A 116 -8.89 3.01 11.37
N GLU A 117 -10.05 3.57 11.74
CA GLU A 117 -10.26 5.02 11.89
C GLU A 117 -9.14 5.72 12.70
N PRO A 118 -8.65 5.19 13.85
CA PRO A 118 -7.59 5.82 14.61
C PRO A 118 -6.27 6.00 13.86
N LEU A 119 -6.00 5.15 12.85
CA LEU A 119 -4.78 5.24 12.05
C LEU A 119 -4.93 6.22 10.88
N THR A 120 -6.14 6.62 10.50
CA THR A 120 -6.34 7.49 9.32
C THR A 120 -5.63 8.84 9.41
N ALA A 121 -5.41 9.34 10.64
CA ALA A 121 -4.66 10.56 10.90
C ALA A 121 -3.14 10.33 11.13
N ALA A 122 -2.67 9.08 11.12
CA ALA A 122 -1.33 8.69 11.52
C ALA A 122 -0.30 8.78 10.37
N GLY A 123 -0.20 9.95 9.73
CA GLY A 123 0.83 10.23 8.71
C GLY A 123 0.96 9.14 7.64
N ASP A 124 2.18 8.67 7.42
CA ASP A 124 2.52 7.64 6.42
C ASP A 124 1.87 6.27 6.68
N VAL A 125 1.68 5.90 7.95
CA VAL A 125 0.92 4.70 8.33
C VAL A 125 -0.53 4.87 7.90
N GLY A 126 -1.13 6.02 8.20
CA GLY A 126 -2.50 6.34 7.82
C GLY A 126 -2.71 6.30 6.32
N LEU A 127 -1.80 6.91 5.56
CA LEU A 127 -1.79 6.86 4.10
C LEU A 127 -1.73 5.41 3.60
N THR A 128 -0.81 4.61 4.13
CA THR A 128 -0.65 3.19 3.75
C THR A 128 -1.96 2.42 3.95
N ILE A 129 -2.59 2.56 5.12
CA ILE A 129 -3.83 1.87 5.45
C ILE A 129 -4.99 2.33 4.54
N GLN A 130 -5.11 3.64 4.30
CA GLN A 130 -6.13 4.19 3.41
C GLN A 130 -5.97 3.67 1.97
N VAL A 131 -4.74 3.63 1.46
CA VAL A 131 -4.44 3.13 0.12
C VAL A 131 -4.72 1.63 0.03
N LEU A 132 -4.32 0.83 1.02
CA LEU A 132 -4.64 -0.61 1.07
C LEU A 132 -6.16 -0.84 1.05
N CYS A 133 -6.92 -0.13 1.90
CA CYS A 133 -8.38 -0.27 1.94
C CYS A 133 -9.03 0.15 0.62
N SER A 134 -8.63 1.29 0.06
CA SER A 134 -9.14 1.79 -1.22
C SER A 134 -8.88 0.79 -2.34
N THR A 135 -7.68 0.19 -2.37
CA THR A 135 -7.29 -0.83 -3.34
C THR A 135 -8.15 -2.09 -3.22
N ARG A 136 -8.38 -2.58 -1.99
CA ARG A 136 -9.20 -3.77 -1.74
C ARG A 136 -10.67 -3.59 -2.12
N VAL A 137 -11.19 -2.37 -2.02
CA VAL A 137 -12.56 -2.00 -2.44
C VAL A 137 -12.63 -1.68 -3.95
N GLY A 138 -11.50 -1.75 -4.67
CA GLY A 138 -11.43 -1.47 -6.11
C GLY A 138 -11.42 0.02 -6.47
N LYS A 139 -11.21 0.91 -5.49
CA LYS A 139 -11.08 2.36 -5.68
C LYS A 139 -9.65 2.78 -6.02
N TYR A 140 -9.12 2.23 -7.10
CA TYR A 140 -7.74 2.46 -7.54
C TYR A 140 -7.42 3.94 -7.83
N GLU A 141 -8.37 4.67 -8.41
CA GLU A 141 -8.18 6.10 -8.70
C GLU A 141 -8.03 6.94 -7.43
N GLU A 142 -8.81 6.63 -6.38
CA GLU A 142 -8.74 7.30 -5.09
C GLU A 142 -7.40 7.00 -4.40
N ALA A 143 -6.95 5.74 -4.46
CA ALA A 143 -5.64 5.33 -3.97
C ALA A 143 -4.49 6.08 -4.66
N ILE A 144 -4.54 6.21 -5.99
CA ILE A 144 -3.57 6.99 -6.77
C ILE A 144 -3.60 8.46 -6.35
N ASP A 145 -4.78 9.05 -6.20
CA ASP A 145 -4.91 10.45 -5.81
C ASP A 145 -4.31 10.73 -4.43
N GLN A 146 -4.52 9.82 -3.46
CA GLN A 146 -3.93 9.89 -2.13
C GLN A 146 -2.39 9.75 -2.18
N LEU A 147 -1.88 8.76 -2.91
CA LEU A 147 -0.44 8.54 -3.08
C LEU A 147 0.23 9.75 -3.72
N LEU A 148 -0.26 10.23 -4.85
CA LEU A 148 0.35 11.37 -5.54
C LEU A 148 0.31 12.66 -4.70
N ARG A 149 -0.64 12.80 -3.75
CA ARG A 149 -0.75 13.99 -2.88
C ARG A 149 0.31 14.00 -1.79
N GLN A 150 0.65 12.84 -1.24
CA GLN A 150 1.52 12.74 -0.07
C GLN A 150 2.87 12.11 -0.41
N ARG A 151 2.88 11.01 -1.17
CA ARG A 151 4.04 10.17 -1.51
C ARG A 151 4.06 9.78 -3.01
N PRO A 152 4.40 10.72 -3.91
CA PRO A 152 4.44 10.45 -5.36
C PRO A 152 5.56 9.47 -5.78
N ASP A 153 6.56 9.29 -4.93
CA ASP A 153 7.62 8.28 -5.06
C ASP A 153 7.07 6.84 -5.02
N ALA A 154 6.08 6.58 -4.19
CA ALA A 154 5.49 5.25 -4.05
C ALA A 154 4.45 4.91 -5.13
N ALA A 155 4.00 5.89 -5.91
CA ALA A 155 2.90 5.72 -6.87
C ALA A 155 3.23 4.75 -8.01
N VAL A 156 4.49 4.72 -8.48
CA VAL A 156 4.91 3.81 -9.54
C VAL A 156 5.01 2.37 -9.04
N LEU A 157 5.59 2.17 -7.86
CA LEU A 157 5.65 0.86 -7.20
C LEU A 157 4.25 0.31 -6.91
N TYR A 158 3.33 1.17 -6.46
CA TYR A 158 1.92 0.83 -6.27
C TYR A 158 1.32 0.32 -7.58
N ALA A 159 1.49 1.06 -8.67
CA ALA A 159 0.95 0.70 -9.97
C ALA A 159 1.50 -0.63 -10.49
N GLN A 160 2.82 -0.86 -10.36
CA GLN A 160 3.48 -2.12 -10.72
C GLN A 160 2.91 -3.32 -9.95
N CYS A 161 2.53 -3.13 -8.69
CA CYS A 161 2.05 -4.20 -7.82
C CYS A 161 0.55 -4.47 -8.00
N GLU A 162 -0.27 -3.42 -8.00
CA GLU A 162 -1.73 -3.48 -7.85
C GLU A 162 -2.50 -3.30 -9.16
N LEU A 163 -1.98 -2.54 -10.13
CA LEU A 163 -2.66 -2.24 -11.40
C LEU A 163 -2.30 -3.29 -12.47
N LYS A 164 -2.61 -4.54 -12.17
CA LYS A 164 -2.42 -5.68 -13.08
C LYS A 164 -3.71 -6.00 -13.83
N ASP A 165 -3.55 -6.79 -14.89
CA ASP A 165 -4.64 -7.34 -15.70
C ASP A 165 -5.67 -6.28 -16.10
N ASP A 166 -6.94 -6.45 -15.68
CA ASP A 166 -8.06 -5.58 -16.03
C ASP A 166 -7.90 -4.13 -15.53
N ASN A 167 -7.10 -3.93 -14.47
CA ASN A 167 -6.88 -2.61 -13.87
C ASN A 167 -5.69 -1.87 -14.50
N ARG A 168 -4.96 -2.50 -15.42
CA ARG A 168 -3.78 -1.90 -16.08
C ARG A 168 -4.13 -0.60 -16.81
N ALA A 169 -5.35 -0.50 -17.34
CA ALA A 169 -5.82 0.72 -18.01
C ALA A 169 -5.82 1.95 -17.08
N VAL A 170 -6.04 1.76 -15.77
CA VAL A 170 -6.01 2.85 -14.77
C VAL A 170 -4.63 3.50 -14.71
N TRP A 171 -3.57 2.74 -14.95
CA TRP A 171 -2.21 3.30 -14.99
C TRP A 171 -2.08 4.37 -16.07
N TRP A 172 -2.51 4.06 -17.29
CA TRP A 172 -2.35 4.96 -18.44
C TRP A 172 -3.42 6.05 -18.48
N ASN A 173 -4.63 5.75 -18.01
CA ASN A 173 -5.76 6.68 -18.08
C ASN A 173 -5.86 7.62 -16.87
N LYS A 174 -5.26 7.25 -15.73
CA LYS A 174 -5.30 8.04 -14.49
C LYS A 174 -3.92 8.44 -14.01
N LEU A 175 -3.03 7.49 -13.71
CA LEU A 175 -1.74 7.79 -13.09
C LEU A 175 -0.84 8.66 -13.99
N LEU A 176 -0.70 8.28 -15.26
CA LEU A 176 0.15 9.00 -16.21
C LEU A 176 -0.35 10.45 -16.44
N PRO A 177 -1.63 10.70 -16.77
CA PRO A 177 -2.15 12.07 -16.90
C PRO A 177 -2.01 12.91 -15.64
N ASP A 178 -2.24 12.33 -14.47
CA ASP A 178 -2.12 13.05 -13.20
C ASP A 178 -0.66 13.39 -12.86
N LEU A 179 0.29 12.50 -13.13
CA LEU A 179 1.72 12.79 -13.01
C LEU A 179 2.13 13.91 -13.98
N CYS A 180 1.72 13.84 -15.24
CA CYS A 180 1.97 14.89 -16.23
C CYS A 180 1.39 16.25 -15.79
N LYS A 181 0.16 16.27 -15.25
CA LYS A 181 -0.47 17.49 -14.75
C LYS A 181 0.28 18.06 -13.55
N ARG A 182 0.65 17.24 -12.57
CA ARG A 182 1.34 17.69 -11.35
C ARG A 182 2.79 18.11 -11.62
N ALA A 183 3.51 17.39 -12.48
CA ALA A 183 4.86 17.77 -12.92
C ALA A 183 4.85 19.11 -13.65
N ARG A 184 3.83 19.39 -14.48
CA ARG A 184 3.67 20.71 -15.14
C ARG A 184 3.41 21.83 -14.13
N LEU A 185 2.51 21.63 -13.17
CA LEU A 185 2.14 22.65 -12.18
C LEU A 185 3.31 22.98 -11.23
N ASN A 186 4.14 21.99 -10.90
CA ASN A 186 5.27 22.15 -10.00
C ASN A 186 6.59 22.48 -10.72
N GLY A 187 6.59 22.54 -12.07
CA GLY A 187 7.80 22.74 -12.85
C GLY A 187 8.92 21.76 -12.51
N ASN A 188 10.17 22.22 -12.60
CA ASN A 188 11.35 21.44 -12.20
C ASN A 188 11.58 21.43 -10.66
N ASP A 189 10.66 21.99 -9.88
CA ASP A 189 10.84 22.20 -8.44
C ASP A 189 10.55 20.94 -7.61
N CYS A 190 10.07 19.86 -8.24
CA CYS A 190 9.84 18.58 -7.59
C CYS A 190 10.50 17.42 -8.37
N PRO A 191 11.79 17.10 -8.08
CA PRO A 191 12.51 16.03 -8.79
C PRO A 191 11.86 14.65 -8.61
N VAL A 192 11.13 14.43 -7.52
CA VAL A 192 10.41 13.18 -7.25
C VAL A 192 9.32 12.95 -8.30
N LEU A 193 8.51 13.95 -8.63
CA LEU A 193 7.46 13.82 -9.64
C LEU A 193 8.03 13.56 -11.04
N THR A 194 9.13 14.23 -11.39
CA THR A 194 9.83 14.00 -12.65
C THR A 194 10.43 12.59 -12.72
N SER A 195 10.99 12.09 -11.61
CA SER A 195 11.48 10.71 -11.51
C SER A 195 10.33 9.70 -11.68
N SER A 196 9.24 9.85 -10.94
CA SER A 196 8.06 8.99 -11.04
C SER A 196 7.43 9.00 -12.44
N LEU A 197 7.40 10.17 -13.09
CA LEU A 197 6.93 10.29 -14.47
C LEU A 197 7.86 9.57 -15.46
N THR A 198 9.18 9.74 -15.32
CA THR A 198 10.18 9.09 -16.17
C THR A 198 10.11 7.56 -16.03
N GLU A 199 9.96 7.06 -14.81
CA GLU A 199 9.79 5.64 -14.53
C GLU A 199 8.48 5.12 -15.13
N THR A 200 7.37 5.84 -14.93
CA THR A 200 6.08 5.51 -15.54
C THR A 200 6.19 5.42 -17.06
N LEU A 201 6.82 6.39 -17.72
CA LEU A 201 7.01 6.38 -19.17
C LEU A 201 7.91 5.24 -19.65
N SER A 202 8.86 4.81 -18.84
CA SER A 202 9.69 3.65 -19.15
C SER A 202 8.85 2.36 -19.15
N VAL A 203 7.93 2.20 -18.18
CA VAL A 203 6.98 1.08 -18.17
C VAL A 203 6.01 1.18 -19.35
N VAL A 204 5.44 2.37 -19.64
CA VAL A 204 4.56 2.58 -20.82
C VAL A 204 5.27 2.14 -22.10
N ALA A 205 6.51 2.59 -22.30
CA ALA A 205 7.31 2.26 -23.46
C ALA A 205 7.63 0.76 -23.55
N MET A 206 7.60 0.02 -22.43
CA MET A 206 7.82 -1.43 -22.36
C MET A 206 6.53 -2.28 -22.47
N GLU A 207 5.36 -1.72 -22.16
CA GLU A 207 4.10 -2.48 -22.11
C GLU A 207 3.14 -2.18 -23.27
N LEU A 208 3.16 -0.96 -23.83
CA LEU A 208 2.22 -0.56 -24.88
C LEU A 208 2.81 -0.63 -26.29
N GLU A 209 1.93 -0.78 -27.28
CA GLU A 209 2.29 -0.53 -28.67
C GLU A 209 2.49 0.96 -28.93
N LEU A 210 3.28 1.28 -29.97
CA LEU A 210 3.58 2.66 -30.32
C LEU A 210 2.33 3.48 -30.64
N SER A 211 1.32 2.88 -31.29
CA SER A 211 0.05 3.56 -31.58
C SER A 211 -0.68 3.97 -30.30
N ASP A 212 -0.71 3.06 -29.34
CA ASP A 212 -1.42 3.29 -28.07
C ASP A 212 -0.66 4.28 -27.22
N PHE A 213 0.67 4.22 -27.19
CA PHE A 213 1.48 5.22 -26.51
C PHE A 213 1.31 6.61 -27.15
N LEU A 214 1.27 6.73 -28.48
CA LEU A 214 1.00 8.00 -29.14
C LEU A 214 -0.37 8.59 -28.74
N SER A 215 -1.38 7.74 -28.50
CA SER A 215 -2.70 8.18 -28.04
C SER A 215 -2.72 8.75 -26.63
N LEU A 216 -1.69 8.46 -25.82
CA LEU A 216 -1.56 8.94 -24.43
C LEU A 216 -0.78 10.26 -24.32
N LEU A 217 -0.21 10.74 -25.42
CA LEU A 217 0.57 11.98 -25.39
C LEU A 217 -0.33 13.19 -25.09
N PRO A 218 0.15 14.15 -24.30
CA PRO A 218 -0.60 15.37 -24.06
C PRO A 218 -0.72 16.18 -25.36
N GLU A 219 -1.93 16.72 -25.61
CA GLU A 219 -2.23 17.54 -26.81
C GLU A 219 -1.60 18.94 -26.79
N ASP A 220 -0.86 19.27 -25.73
CA ASP A 220 -0.25 20.58 -25.51
C ASP A 220 1.04 20.81 -26.31
N GLY A 221 1.46 19.84 -27.13
CA GLY A 221 2.61 19.94 -28.02
C GLY A 221 3.97 19.76 -27.34
N ILE A 222 4.01 19.45 -26.04
CA ILE A 222 5.26 19.20 -25.30
C ILE A 222 5.66 17.71 -25.48
N ALA A 223 6.01 17.35 -26.71
CA ALA A 223 6.44 15.97 -27.03
C ALA A 223 7.90 15.69 -26.66
N ALA A 224 8.74 16.73 -26.52
CA ALA A 224 10.19 16.59 -26.38
C ALA A 224 10.62 15.70 -25.20
N PHE A 225 9.90 15.79 -24.08
CA PHE A 225 10.14 14.96 -22.90
C PHE A 225 9.83 13.47 -23.14
N PHE A 226 8.88 13.17 -24.02
CA PHE A 226 8.43 11.81 -24.32
C PHE A 226 9.25 11.15 -25.44
N LEU A 227 9.98 11.93 -26.25
CA LEU A 227 10.74 11.43 -27.41
C LEU A 227 11.70 10.28 -27.08
N PRO A 228 12.51 10.32 -26.00
CA PRO A 228 13.40 9.19 -25.69
C PRO A 228 12.63 7.89 -25.46
N HIS A 229 11.47 7.97 -24.81
CA HIS A 229 10.61 6.82 -24.51
C HIS A 229 9.87 6.30 -25.76
N LEU A 230 9.43 7.20 -26.64
CA LEU A 230 8.82 6.83 -27.93
C LEU A 230 9.85 6.15 -28.85
N LEU A 231 11.08 6.67 -28.90
CA LEU A 231 12.18 6.05 -29.64
C LEU A 231 12.45 4.64 -29.11
N HIS A 232 12.59 4.48 -27.79
CA HIS A 232 12.74 3.16 -27.17
C HIS A 232 11.59 2.21 -27.53
N CYS A 233 10.34 2.67 -27.43
CA CYS A 233 9.16 1.88 -27.81
C CYS A 233 9.18 1.44 -29.28
N SER A 234 9.59 2.33 -30.20
CA SER A 234 9.68 2.00 -31.64
C SER A 234 10.80 1.02 -31.97
N GLN A 235 11.95 1.14 -31.30
CA GLN A 235 13.11 0.25 -31.49
C GLN A 235 12.84 -1.17 -31.00
N ARG A 236 11.94 -1.35 -30.01
CA ARG A 236 11.53 -2.69 -29.56
C ARG A 236 10.95 -3.54 -30.69
N LYS A 237 10.17 -2.94 -31.60
CA LYS A 237 9.60 -3.63 -32.76
C LYS A 237 10.64 -4.00 -33.84
N VAL A 238 11.85 -3.42 -33.80
CA VAL A 238 12.92 -3.73 -34.77
C VAL A 238 13.77 -4.93 -34.30
N LEU A 239 13.70 -5.28 -33.02
CA LEU A 239 14.49 -6.35 -32.37
C LEU A 239 13.71 -7.65 -32.13
N THR A 240 12.44 -7.71 -32.52
CA THR A 240 11.58 -8.91 -32.51
C THR A 240 11.31 -9.36 -33.94
#